data_AF-L9UPI8-F1
#
_entry.id   AF-L9UPI8-F1
#
_cell.length_a   1.000
_cell.length_b   1.000
_cell.length_c   1.000
_cell.angle_alpha   90.00
_cell.angle_beta   90.00
_cell.angle_gamma   90.00
#
_symmetry.space_group_name_H-M   'P 1'
#
loop_
_entity.id
_entity.type
_entity.pdbx_description
1 polymer ?
#
loop_
_entity_poly.entity_id
_entity_poly.type
_entity_poly.pdbx_seq_one_letter_code
_entity_poly.pdbx_strand_id
1 'polypeptide(L)'
;MVTVALSGGALAVAVAVGLLAHEWMHALVLRVARIDYRLTYFPGSATGFAGILAGRPWAVVRPQPRGHEPAWILRVAALAPLSLAVPVFAVGAGFVSPVAVPVDINTTVATAFAIGWLACAIPSPQDFSVAFYAHRALEPVADSPSVGTHSRAD
;
A
#
# COMPACT_ATOMS: atom_id res chain seq x y z
N MET A 1 0.29 -31.92 10.53
CA MET A 1 -0.56 -31.38 9.43
C MET A 1 -1.45 -30.23 9.90
N VAL A 2 -2.21 -30.36 10.99
CA VAL A 2 -3.13 -29.31 11.50
C VAL A 2 -2.43 -27.97 11.77
N THR A 3 -1.28 -27.95 12.46
CA THR A 3 -0.53 -26.72 12.75
C THR A 3 -0.06 -25.99 11.49
N VAL A 4 0.34 -26.75 10.45
CA VAL A 4 0.75 -26.18 9.16
C VAL A 4 -0.43 -25.54 8.45
N ALA A 5 -1.60 -26.20 8.45
CA ALA A 5 -2.82 -25.66 7.86
C ALA A 5 -3.28 -24.39 8.59
N LEU A 6 -3.27 -24.38 9.93
CA LEU A 6 -3.62 -23.21 10.74
C LEU A 6 -2.65 -22.04 10.52
N SER A 7 -1.34 -22.32 10.47
CA SER A 7 -0.33 -21.28 10.24
C SER A 7 -0.42 -20.70 8.83
N GLY A 8 -0.63 -21.56 7.82
CA GLY A 8 -0.86 -21.11 6.44
C GLY A 8 -2.14 -20.28 6.30
N GLY A 9 -3.22 -20.67 6.98
CA GLY A 9 -4.46 -19.89 7.03
C GLY A 9 -4.26 -18.53 7.71
N ALA A 10 -3.56 -18.50 8.84
CA ALA A 10 -3.25 -17.25 9.54
C ALA A 10 -2.37 -16.31 8.71
N LEU A 11 -1.37 -16.84 7.99
CA LEU A 11 -0.57 -16.07 7.04
C LEU A 11 -1.44 -15.47 5.92
N ALA A 12 -2.32 -16.28 5.32
CA ALA A 12 -3.20 -15.82 4.25
C ALA A 12 -4.18 -14.73 4.72
N VAL A 13 -4.74 -14.89 5.91
CA VAL A 13 -5.60 -13.86 6.53
C VAL A 13 -4.80 -12.58 6.81
N ALA A 14 -3.60 -12.71 7.38
CA ALA A 14 -2.75 -11.55 7.68
C ALA A 14 -2.39 -10.77 6.41
N VAL A 15 -2.06 -11.47 5.31
CA VAL A 15 -1.76 -10.82 4.03
C VAL A 15 -3.01 -10.14 3.47
N ALA A 16 -4.17 -10.81 3.47
CA ALA A 16 -5.40 -10.22 2.96
C ALA A 16 -5.76 -8.94 3.74
N VAL A 17 -5.84 -9.01 5.07
CA VAL A 17 -6.17 -7.85 5.91
C VAL A 17 -5.07 -6.79 5.85
N GLY A 18 -3.80 -7.20 5.83
CA GLY A 18 -2.64 -6.32 5.75
C GLY A 18 -2.62 -5.50 4.46
N LEU A 19 -2.99 -6.08 3.31
CA LEU A 19 -3.11 -5.35 2.04
C LEU A 19 -4.23 -4.30 2.08
N LEU A 20 -5.39 -4.62 2.68
CA LEU A 20 -6.45 -3.62 2.88
C LEU A 20 -5.96 -2.48 3.78
N ALA A 21 -5.29 -2.81 4.89
CA ALA A 21 -4.75 -1.82 5.80
C ALA A 21 -3.67 -0.95 5.14
N HIS A 22 -2.82 -1.55 4.29
CA HIS A 22 -1.78 -0.87 3.52
C HIS A 22 -2.37 0.24 2.64
N GLU A 23 -3.37 -0.11 1.82
CA GLU A 23 -4.03 0.84 0.93
C GLU A 23 -4.82 1.91 1.73
N TRP A 24 -5.40 1.53 2.86
CA TRP A 24 -6.04 2.50 3.76
C TRP A 24 -5.05 3.48 4.40
N MET A 25 -3.79 3.10 4.67
CA MET A 25 -2.79 4.05 5.18
C MET A 25 -2.45 5.13 4.16
N HIS A 26 -2.30 4.76 2.88
CA HIS A 26 -2.17 5.76 1.81
C HIS A 26 -3.40 6.68 1.76
N ALA A 27 -4.60 6.10 1.73
CA ALA A 27 -5.85 6.87 1.65
C ALA A 27 -6.06 7.79 2.86
N LEU A 28 -5.69 7.34 4.07
CA LEU A 28 -5.82 8.12 5.29
C LEU A 28 -4.97 9.40 5.22
N VAL A 29 -3.71 9.29 4.82
CA VAL A 29 -2.83 10.46 4.69
C VAL A 29 -3.35 11.43 3.62
N LEU A 30 -3.76 10.92 2.46
CA LEU A 30 -4.30 11.77 1.39
C LEU A 30 -5.60 12.45 1.81
N ARG A 31 -6.48 11.74 2.53
CA ARG A 31 -7.73 12.28 3.07
C ARG A 31 -7.48 13.37 4.11
N VAL A 32 -6.54 13.17 5.04
CA VAL A 32 -6.13 14.19 6.03
C VAL A 32 -5.53 15.41 5.32
N ALA A 33 -4.77 15.20 4.25
CA ALA A 33 -4.20 16.25 3.44
C ALA A 33 -5.18 16.92 2.45
N ARG A 34 -6.44 16.44 2.37
CA ARG A 34 -7.45 16.89 1.40
C ARG A 34 -6.99 16.81 -0.07
N ILE A 35 -6.17 15.81 -0.39
CA ILE A 35 -5.78 15.50 -1.77
C ILE A 35 -6.82 14.53 -2.34
N ASP A 36 -7.32 14.81 -3.54
CA ASP A 36 -8.25 13.90 -4.21
C ASP A 36 -7.55 12.61 -4.58
N TYR A 37 -8.20 11.49 -4.30
CA TYR A 37 -7.68 10.17 -4.59
C TYR A 37 -8.76 9.28 -5.14
N ARG A 38 -8.39 8.43 -6.10
CA ARG A 38 -9.26 7.38 -6.60
C ARG A 38 -8.85 6.06 -5.97
N LEU A 39 -9.76 5.46 -5.21
CA LEU A 39 -9.60 4.13 -4.66
C LEU A 39 -10.33 3.14 -5.57
N THR A 40 -9.57 2.25 -6.21
CA THR A 40 -10.14 1.19 -7.05
C THR A 40 -9.97 -0.12 -6.32
N TYR A 41 -11.08 -0.78 -6.03
CA TYR A 41 -11.11 -2.11 -5.44
C TYR A 41 -11.27 -3.16 -6.53
N PHE A 42 -10.59 -4.30 -6.35
CA PHE A 42 -10.54 -5.46 -7.24
C PHE A 42 -9.86 -5.21 -8.60
N PRO A 43 -9.05 -6.18 -9.09
CA PRO A 43 -8.53 -6.14 -10.45
C PRO A 43 -9.70 -6.21 -11.44
N GLY A 44 -9.88 -5.16 -12.24
CA GLY A 44 -10.82 -5.18 -13.35
C GLY A 44 -10.50 -6.35 -14.27
N SER A 45 -11.42 -7.31 -14.37
CA SER A 45 -11.36 -8.51 -15.21
C SER A 45 -10.22 -9.51 -14.93
N ALA A 46 -10.08 -9.99 -13.69
CA ALA A 46 -9.30 -11.21 -13.44
C ALA A 46 -10.13 -12.47 -13.78
N THR A 47 -9.79 -13.16 -14.87
CA THR A 47 -10.39 -14.45 -15.23
C THR A 47 -9.84 -15.58 -14.35
N GLY A 48 -10.57 -15.93 -13.29
CA GLY A 48 -10.35 -17.13 -12.46
C GLY A 48 -9.60 -16.91 -11.14
N PHE A 49 -9.66 -17.90 -10.24
CA PHE A 49 -9.09 -17.85 -8.88
C PHE A 49 -7.58 -17.55 -8.85
N ALA A 50 -6.81 -18.10 -9.79
CA ALA A 50 -5.39 -17.81 -9.92
C ALA A 50 -5.13 -16.37 -10.39
N GLY A 51 -5.99 -15.80 -11.25
CA GLY A 51 -5.92 -14.41 -11.68
C GLY A 51 -6.34 -13.43 -10.59
N ILE A 52 -7.22 -13.85 -9.66
CA ILE A 52 -7.53 -13.10 -8.45
C ILE A 52 -6.32 -13.11 -7.52
N LEU A 53 -5.70 -14.27 -7.25
CA LEU A 53 -4.52 -14.37 -6.39
C LEU A 53 -3.25 -13.72 -6.96
N ALA A 54 -3.05 -13.76 -8.28
CA ALA A 54 -1.91 -13.15 -8.96
C ALA A 54 -2.22 -11.74 -9.52
N GLY A 55 -3.45 -11.26 -9.34
CA GLY A 55 -3.94 -10.02 -9.92
C GLY A 55 -3.33 -8.78 -9.25
N ARG A 56 -2.53 -8.03 -10.02
CA ARG A 56 -2.17 -6.64 -9.72
C ARG A 56 -3.44 -5.80 -9.42
N PRO A 57 -3.38 -4.85 -8.48
CA PRO A 57 -3.53 -5.01 -7.04
C PRO A 57 -5.00 -5.07 -6.61
N TRP A 58 -5.29 -5.68 -5.45
CA TRP A 58 -6.65 -5.85 -4.91
C TRP A 58 -7.31 -4.56 -4.43
N ALA A 59 -6.51 -3.54 -4.12
CA ALA A 59 -6.93 -2.17 -4.01
C ALA A 59 -5.76 -1.29 -4.47
N VAL A 60 -6.06 -0.18 -5.14
CA VAL A 60 -5.04 0.81 -5.53
C VAL A 60 -5.56 2.19 -5.20
N VAL A 61 -4.81 2.91 -4.38
CA VAL A 61 -4.96 4.36 -4.21
C VAL A 61 -4.13 5.08 -5.28
N ARG A 62 -4.80 5.82 -6.17
CA ARG A 62 -4.11 6.74 -7.09
C ARG A 62 -4.37 8.19 -6.67
N PRO A 63 -3.33 8.94 -6.25
CA PRO A 63 -3.48 10.37 -5.99
C PRO A 63 -3.74 11.12 -7.30
N GLN A 64 -4.58 12.15 -7.25
CA GLN A 64 -4.85 13.07 -8.36
C GLN A 64 -4.41 14.49 -7.96
N PRO A 65 -3.09 14.74 -7.89
CA PRO A 65 -2.58 16.01 -7.40
C PRO A 65 -2.91 17.15 -8.36
N ARG A 66 -3.36 18.30 -7.83
CA ARG A 66 -3.69 19.51 -8.63
C ARG A 66 -2.47 20.40 -8.93
N GLY A 67 -1.25 19.89 -8.72
CA GLY A 67 0.01 20.61 -8.95
C GLY A 67 0.36 21.69 -7.92
N HIS A 68 -0.54 22.01 -6.98
CA HIS A 68 -0.31 22.98 -5.90
C HIS A 68 0.06 22.34 -4.56
N GLU A 69 0.04 21.00 -4.48
CA GLU A 69 0.26 20.27 -3.24
C GLU A 69 1.77 20.13 -2.96
N PRO A 70 2.20 20.29 -1.70
CA PRO A 70 3.61 20.20 -1.38
C PRO A 70 4.09 18.75 -1.45
N ALA A 71 5.24 18.54 -2.11
CA ALA A 71 5.81 17.21 -2.35
C ALA A 71 5.99 16.35 -1.10
N TRP A 72 6.21 16.96 0.08
CA TRP A 72 6.37 16.22 1.33
C TRP A 72 5.12 15.43 1.72
N ILE A 73 3.91 15.89 1.37
CA ILE A 73 2.68 15.14 1.65
C ILE A 73 2.66 13.83 0.86
N LEU A 74 3.07 13.87 -0.41
CA LEU A 74 3.18 12.66 -1.24
C LEU A 74 4.23 11.70 -0.67
N ARG A 75 5.32 12.22 -0.11
CA ARG A 75 6.32 11.38 0.58
C ARG A 75 5.76 10.70 1.82
N VAL A 76 5.04 11.45 2.66
CA VAL A 76 4.38 10.89 3.85
C VAL A 76 3.32 9.88 3.46
N ALA A 77 2.52 10.17 2.43
CA ALA A 77 1.52 9.24 1.92
C ALA A 77 2.18 7.94 1.45
N ALA A 78 3.27 8.03 0.68
CA ALA A 78 4.00 6.85 0.18
C ALA A 78 4.65 6.01 1.31
N LEU A 79 5.06 6.64 2.42
CA LEU A 79 5.66 5.95 3.56
C LEU A 79 4.64 5.52 4.62
N ALA A 80 3.37 5.92 4.50
CA ALA A 80 2.32 5.66 5.47
C ALA A 80 2.16 4.18 5.86
N PRO A 81 2.29 3.19 4.94
CA PRO A 81 2.13 1.78 5.29
C PRO A 81 3.15 1.26 6.31
N LEU A 82 4.32 1.91 6.46
CA LEU A 82 5.31 1.53 7.47
C LEU A 82 4.74 1.61 8.89
N SER A 83 3.74 2.46 9.12
CA SER A 83 3.06 2.56 10.42
C SER A 83 2.38 1.26 10.85
N LEU A 84 2.05 0.36 9.92
CA LEU A 84 1.49 -0.96 10.23
C LEU A 84 2.47 -1.85 11.00
N ALA A 85 3.78 -1.57 10.94
CA ALA A 85 4.76 -2.32 11.73
C ALA A 85 4.74 -1.97 13.22
N VAL A 86 4.25 -0.78 13.59
CA VAL A 86 4.21 -0.26 14.97
C VAL A 86 3.53 -1.22 15.95
N PRO A 87 2.30 -1.73 15.71
CA PRO A 87 1.66 -2.64 16.65
C PRO A 87 2.46 -3.93 16.88
N VAL A 88 3.10 -4.48 15.86
CA VAL A 88 3.89 -5.72 15.98
C VAL A 88 5.15 -5.47 16.81
N PHE A 89 5.86 -4.37 16.57
CA PHE A 89 7.03 -4.00 17.36
C PHE A 89 6.67 -3.58 18.79
N ALA A 90 5.53 -2.92 18.99
CA ALA A 90 5.05 -2.54 20.32
C ALA A 90 4.75 -3.78 21.19
N VAL A 91 4.15 -4.81 20.60
CA VAL A 91 3.93 -6.11 21.26
C VAL A 91 5.26 -6.80 21.53
N GLY A 92 6.15 -6.90 20.54
CA GLY A 92 7.46 -7.54 20.69
C GLY A 92 8.39 -6.86 21.71
N ALA A 93 8.26 -5.54 21.88
CA ALA A 93 9.01 -4.76 22.87
C ALA A 93 8.33 -4.71 24.26
N GLY A 94 7.16 -5.34 24.43
CA GLY A 94 6.45 -5.39 25.71
C GLY A 94 5.70 -4.11 26.11
N PHE A 95 5.48 -3.18 25.17
CA PHE A 95 4.68 -1.97 25.42
C PHE A 95 3.17 -2.24 25.52
N VAL A 96 2.72 -3.40 25.03
CA VAL A 96 1.32 -3.84 25.09
C VAL A 96 1.25 -5.11 25.92
N SER A 97 0.45 -5.09 27.00
CA SER A 97 0.23 -6.28 27.82
C SER A 97 -0.50 -7.36 27.00
N PRO A 98 -0.02 -8.63 26.99
CA PRO A 98 -0.65 -9.73 26.27
C PRO A 98 -2.07 -10.07 26.76
N VAL A 99 -2.49 -9.50 27.89
CA VAL A 99 -3.84 -9.67 28.46
C VAL A 99 -4.94 -9.06 27.56
N ALA A 100 -4.63 -8.09 26.70
CA ALA A 100 -5.61 -7.46 25.81
C ALA A 100 -5.86 -8.22 24.50
N VAL A 101 -5.02 -9.21 24.17
CA VAL A 101 -5.11 -9.98 22.92
C VAL A 101 -4.93 -11.46 23.28
N PRO A 102 -5.97 -12.31 23.17
CA PRO A 102 -5.90 -13.73 23.53
C PRO A 102 -5.15 -14.52 22.44
N VAL A 103 -3.94 -14.09 22.13
CA VAL A 103 -3.04 -14.73 21.16
C VAL A 103 -1.77 -15.06 21.90
N ASP A 104 -1.52 -16.35 22.08
CA ASP A 104 -0.22 -16.82 22.55
C ASP A 104 0.82 -16.55 21.45
N ILE A 105 1.59 -15.48 21.66
CA ILE A 105 2.62 -14.98 20.73
C ILE A 105 3.72 -16.04 20.50
N ASN A 106 3.86 -17.03 21.38
CA ASN A 106 4.85 -18.10 21.24
C ASN A 106 4.41 -19.22 20.28
N THR A 107 3.23 -19.09 19.66
CA THR A 107 2.72 -20.08 18.72
C THR A 107 3.20 -19.81 17.30
N THR A 108 3.46 -20.88 16.53
CA THR A 108 3.79 -20.80 15.10
C THR A 108 2.74 -20.03 14.29
N VAL A 109 1.47 -20.07 14.73
CA VAL A 109 0.35 -19.35 14.12
C VAL A 109 0.49 -17.84 14.32
N ALA A 110 0.83 -17.38 15.52
CA ALA A 110 1.06 -15.96 15.80
C ALA A 110 2.25 -15.42 15.01
N THR A 111 3.34 -16.19 14.93
CA THR A 111 4.50 -15.85 14.11
C THR A 111 4.15 -15.75 12.62
N ALA A 112 3.38 -16.70 12.09
CA ALA A 112 2.94 -16.67 10.70
C ALA A 112 2.06 -15.44 10.40
N PHE A 113 1.16 -15.08 11.30
CA PHE A 113 0.34 -13.88 11.19
C PHE A 113 1.22 -12.61 11.20
N ALA A 114 2.15 -12.50 12.16
CA ALA A 114 3.06 -11.37 12.26
C ALA A 114 3.93 -11.20 11.01
N ILE A 115 4.43 -12.29 10.44
CA ILE A 115 5.19 -12.28 9.17
C ILE A 115 4.32 -11.75 8.03
N GLY A 116 3.11 -12.28 7.86
CA GLY A 116 2.20 -11.84 6.79
C GLY A 116 1.84 -10.36 6.91
N TRP A 117 1.57 -9.91 8.13
CA TRP A 117 1.27 -8.51 8.42
C TRP A 117 2.46 -7.59 8.15
N LEU A 118 3.66 -7.94 8.65
CA LEU A 118 4.88 -7.16 8.43
C LEU A 118 5.29 -7.12 6.97
N ALA A 119 5.09 -8.20 6.22
CA ALA A 119 5.33 -8.21 4.78
C ALA A 119 4.49 -7.14 4.07
N CYS A 120 3.24 -6.94 4.50
CA CYS A 120 2.37 -5.89 4.00
C CYS A 120 2.72 -4.48 4.50
N ALA A 121 3.57 -4.32 5.52
CA ALA A 121 4.00 -2.98 5.96
C ALA A 121 5.11 -2.39 5.06
N ILE A 122 5.74 -3.22 4.21
CA ILE A 122 6.83 -2.81 3.32
C ILE A 122 6.24 -2.03 2.14
N PRO A 123 6.64 -0.76 1.92
CA PRO A 123 6.20 0.01 0.76
C PRO A 123 6.65 -0.64 -0.55
N SER A 124 5.86 -0.50 -1.61
CA SER A 124 6.24 -1.03 -2.92
C SER A 124 7.38 -0.23 -3.54
N PRO A 125 8.08 -0.78 -4.57
CA PRO A 125 9.08 -0.01 -5.30
C PRO A 125 8.55 1.31 -5.89
N GLN A 126 7.26 1.36 -6.24
CA GLN A 126 6.63 2.58 -6.74
C GLN A 126 6.47 3.63 -5.62
N ASP A 127 6.06 3.19 -4.42
CA ASP A 127 5.93 4.08 -3.26
C ASP A 127 7.28 4.62 -2.83
N PHE A 128 8.32 3.78 -2.80
CA PHE A 128 9.69 4.26 -2.57
C PHE A 128 10.13 5.29 -3.61
N SER A 129 9.80 5.09 -4.89
CA SER A 129 10.09 6.09 -5.92
C SER A 129 9.39 7.42 -5.62
N VAL A 130 8.12 7.41 -5.22
CA VAL A 130 7.39 8.63 -4.82
C VAL A 130 8.01 9.26 -3.57
N ALA A 131 8.39 8.47 -2.57
CA ALA A 131 9.00 8.98 -1.34
C ALA A 131 10.29 9.78 -1.60
N PHE A 132 11.12 9.37 -2.56
CA PHE A 132 12.35 10.09 -2.90
C PHE A 132 12.16 11.14 -4.01
N TYR A 133 11.35 10.84 -5.03
CA TYR A 133 11.21 11.62 -6.25
C TYR A 133 9.85 12.33 -6.41
N ALA A 134 9.09 12.53 -5.32
CA ALA A 134 7.79 13.22 -5.35
C ALA A 134 7.79 14.56 -6.11
N HIS A 135 8.91 15.29 -6.09
CA HIS A 135 9.03 16.57 -6.81
C HIS A 135 8.91 16.39 -8.33
N ARG A 136 9.42 15.29 -8.90
CA ARG A 136 9.31 14.99 -10.35
C ARG A 136 7.90 14.59 -10.75
N ALA A 137 7.13 14.01 -9.82
CA ALA A 137 5.75 13.64 -10.05
C ALA A 137 4.80 14.86 -10.07
N LEU A 138 5.26 16.01 -9.56
CA LEU A 138 4.53 17.27 -9.52
C LEU A 138 5.02 18.28 -10.56
N GLU A 139 6.09 17.97 -11.31
CA GLU A 139 6.53 18.81 -12.41
C GLU A 139 5.40 18.89 -13.44
N PRO A 140 4.93 20.11 -13.79
CA PRO A 140 4.02 20.27 -14.91
C PRO A 140 4.67 19.60 -16.13
N VAL A 141 3.92 18.75 -16.83
CA VAL A 141 4.33 18.35 -18.19
C VAL A 141 4.35 19.65 -18.97
N ALA A 142 5.54 20.27 -19.07
CA ALA A 142 5.76 21.43 -19.90
C ALA A 142 5.22 21.08 -21.27
N ASP A 143 4.34 21.93 -21.79
CA ASP A 143 3.69 21.78 -23.08
C ASP A 143 4.63 21.09 -24.05
N SER A 144 4.25 19.88 -24.46
CA SER A 144 4.85 19.30 -25.66
C SER A 144 4.65 20.35 -26.74
N PRO A 145 5.72 20.90 -27.35
CA PRO A 145 5.54 21.85 -28.42
C PRO A 145 4.67 21.14 -29.45
N SER A 146 3.47 21.68 -29.70
CA SER A 146 2.59 21.20 -30.75
C SER A 146 3.44 21.09 -31.99
N VAL A 147 3.74 19.85 -32.42
CA VAL A 147 4.45 19.60 -33.67
C VAL A 147 3.55 20.19 -34.74
N GLY A 148 3.88 21.40 -35.16
CA GLY A 148 3.18 22.10 -36.22
C GLY A 148 3.18 21.19 -37.43
N THR A 149 1.99 20.71 -37.80
CA THR A 149 1.77 20.07 -39.09
C THR A 149 2.00 21.16 -40.14
N HIS A 150 3.25 21.35 -40.57
CA HIS A 150 3.54 22.05 -41.82
C HIS A 150 3.14 21.12 -42.96
N SER A 151 1.86 21.15 -43.30
CA SER A 151 1.35 20.69 -44.59
C SER A 151 1.92 21.62 -45.65
N ARG A 152 3.04 21.23 -46.25
CA ARG A 152 3.61 21.90 -47.42
C ARG A 152 2.81 21.41 -48.63
N ALA A 153 1.82 22.19 -49.05
CA ALA A 153 1.35 22.16 -50.42
C ALA A 153 2.27 23.09 -51.22
N ASP A 154 3.03 22.50 -52.13
CA ASP A 154 3.49 23.07 -53.42
C ASP A 154 4.21 21.96 -54.20
#